data_AF-A0A4U5PQ60-F1
#
_entry.id   AF-A0A4U5PQ60-F1
#
_cell.length_a   1.000
_cell.length_b   1.000
_cell.length_c   1.000
_cell.angle_alpha   90.00
_cell.angle_beta   90.00
_cell.angle_gamma   90.00
#
_symmetry.space_group_name_H-M   'P 1'
#
loop_
_entity.id
_entity.type
_entity.pdbx_description
1 polymer ?
#
loop_
_entity_poly.entity_id
_entity_poly.type
_entity_poly.pdbx_seq_one_letter_code
_entity_poly.pdbx_strand_id
1 'polypeptide(L)'
;MPSLQALFLHNNLLYGQISPFHCNSLQYIDFSHNRLYGQIPPSVFKLEQLRALMLSSNDKLTGNISSVICELKFLEILDLSNNGFSGFIPQCLGNFSDGLLVLHLGANNLHGNIPSIYSEENSLRYLNFNGNQLKGVIPPSIINCVNLEFLDLGNNMIDDTFPSFLETLPQLEVVVLRSNKLHGSLKGPTVKDSFSKLQIFDLSNNSLSGPLPTEYFNNFKAMMSVDEDMDYMRTNNLSTSYVYSVTLAWKGLEIEFSQFQIALTTLDLSCNKFTGKIPESLGKLKSLIQLNLSHNSLICYIQPSLGNLTNLESLDLTSNLIAGRIPPQLFNTFENGSYEGNLGLCGFPLQAKCNKGEGKQQPPSNFKKEDSMFEEGFGWKAVAMGYGCGFVFGVSIGYVVFRARKPAWFLKMVEDSAHQNAKRLRRKNAPRNGGRRY
;
A
#
# COMPACT_ATOMS: atom_id res chain seq x y z
N MET A 1 4.99 41.08 -11.89
CA MET A 1 3.60 41.51 -11.67
C MET A 1 3.34 41.52 -10.16
N PRO A 2 3.51 42.66 -9.47
CA PRO A 2 3.54 42.70 -8.00
C PRO A 2 2.19 42.38 -7.33
N SER A 3 1.09 42.40 -8.08
CA SER A 3 -0.27 42.11 -7.60
C SER A 3 -0.78 40.70 -7.93
N LEU A 4 0.03 39.85 -8.55
CA LEU A 4 -0.42 38.52 -8.99
C LEU A 4 -0.66 37.60 -7.78
N GLN A 5 -1.90 37.16 -7.60
CA GLN A 5 -2.30 36.30 -6.48
C GLN A 5 -2.41 34.82 -6.86
N ALA A 6 -2.76 34.53 -8.10
CA ALA A 6 -2.96 33.16 -8.56
C ALA A 6 -2.29 32.96 -9.91
N LEU A 7 -1.61 31.82 -10.06
CA LEU A 7 -0.94 31.43 -11.28
C LEU A 7 -1.27 29.97 -11.59
N PHE A 8 -2.26 29.78 -12.45
CA PHE A 8 -2.71 28.48 -12.93
C PHE A 8 -2.18 28.27 -14.35
N LEU A 9 -1.17 27.40 -14.49
CA LEU A 9 -0.57 27.01 -15.77
C LEU A 9 -0.60 25.49 -15.98
N HIS A 10 -1.48 24.79 -15.27
CA HIS A 10 -1.59 23.34 -15.35
C HIS A 10 -2.05 22.84 -16.72
N ASN A 11 -1.87 21.55 -17.01
CA ASN A 11 -2.29 20.89 -18.25
C ASN A 11 -1.74 21.57 -19.52
N ASN A 12 -0.43 21.82 -19.53
CA ASN A 12 0.27 22.46 -20.65
C ASN A 12 1.52 21.65 -21.03
N LEU A 13 2.29 22.17 -21.99
CA LEU A 13 3.56 21.58 -22.42
C LEU A 13 4.77 22.42 -21.96
N LEU A 14 4.63 23.16 -20.84
CA LEU A 14 5.70 24.01 -20.33
C LEU A 14 6.91 23.16 -19.96
N TYR A 15 8.10 23.63 -20.35
CA TYR A 15 9.37 22.97 -20.08
C TYR A 15 10.37 24.00 -19.53
N GLY A 16 11.41 23.51 -18.89
CA GLY A 16 12.40 24.37 -18.23
C GLY A 16 12.36 24.22 -16.72
N GLN A 17 13.24 24.98 -16.06
CA GLN A 17 13.23 25.08 -14.60
C GLN A 17 12.23 26.14 -14.15
N ILE A 18 11.63 25.92 -12.98
CA ILE A 18 10.81 26.94 -12.34
C ILE A 18 11.72 28.10 -11.95
N SER A 19 11.48 29.28 -12.54
CA SER A 19 12.27 30.48 -12.26
C SER A 19 11.97 31.02 -10.86
N PRO A 20 12.94 31.66 -10.18
CA PRO A 20 12.70 32.27 -8.87
C PRO A 20 11.60 33.34 -8.90
N PHE A 21 10.71 33.30 -7.90
CA PHE A 21 9.65 34.27 -7.71
C PHE A 21 10.18 35.53 -7.02
N HIS A 22 9.78 36.69 -7.52
CA HIS A 22 10.16 38.02 -7.00
C HIS A 22 8.94 38.80 -6.47
N CYS A 23 7.78 38.17 -6.37
CA CYS A 23 6.52 38.78 -5.92
C CYS A 23 5.98 38.00 -4.73
N ASN A 24 5.58 38.69 -3.65
CA ASN A 24 5.17 38.06 -2.40
C ASN A 24 3.64 37.93 -2.25
N SER A 25 2.87 38.33 -3.27
CA SER A 25 1.40 38.34 -3.26
C SER A 25 0.76 37.03 -3.71
N LEU A 26 1.55 36.06 -4.20
CA LEU A 26 1.07 34.78 -4.68
C LEU A 26 0.50 33.93 -3.54
N GLN A 27 -0.70 33.43 -3.76
CA GLN A 27 -1.47 32.56 -2.88
C GLN A 27 -1.69 31.19 -3.54
N TYR A 28 -1.81 31.12 -4.86
CA TYR A 28 -2.07 29.87 -5.59
C TYR A 28 -1.07 29.70 -6.72
N ILE A 29 -0.37 28.56 -6.71
CA ILE A 29 0.52 28.14 -7.79
C ILE A 29 0.09 26.74 -8.21
N ASP A 30 -0.33 26.61 -9.47
CA ASP A 30 -0.60 25.32 -10.08
C ASP A 30 0.15 25.18 -11.40
N PHE A 31 1.20 24.37 -11.38
CA PHE A 31 1.99 23.99 -12.53
C PHE A 31 1.86 22.49 -12.82
N SER A 32 0.81 21.84 -12.32
CA SER A 32 0.63 20.40 -12.51
C SER A 32 0.52 20.03 -13.99
N HIS A 33 0.84 18.78 -14.35
CA HIS A 33 0.68 18.26 -15.72
C HIS A 33 1.41 19.10 -16.77
N ASN A 34 2.72 19.22 -16.61
CA ASN A 34 3.64 19.93 -17.51
C ASN A 34 4.92 19.08 -17.72
N ARG A 35 5.99 19.68 -18.25
CA ARG A 35 7.30 19.04 -18.48
C ARG A 35 8.43 19.79 -17.75
N LEU A 36 8.12 20.39 -16.60
CA LEU A 36 9.08 21.15 -15.81
C LEU A 36 10.12 20.21 -15.19
N TYR A 37 11.33 20.71 -15.00
CA TYR A 37 12.42 19.92 -14.42
C TYR A 37 13.28 20.74 -13.45
N GLY A 38 14.18 20.05 -12.73
CA GLY A 38 15.04 20.69 -11.74
C GLY A 38 14.39 20.72 -10.36
N GLN A 39 14.79 21.66 -9.51
CA GLN A 39 14.33 21.73 -8.12
C GLN A 39 13.29 22.82 -7.92
N ILE A 40 12.49 22.72 -6.84
CA ILE A 40 11.64 23.83 -6.40
C ILE A 40 12.56 24.99 -5.98
N PRO A 41 12.46 26.18 -6.60
CA PRO A 41 13.35 27.28 -6.29
C PRO A 41 13.10 27.78 -4.86
N PRO A 42 14.13 28.09 -4.06
CA PRO A 42 13.97 28.48 -2.66
C PRO A 42 13.08 29.70 -2.42
N SER A 43 12.88 30.54 -3.45
CA SER A 43 11.94 31.67 -3.42
C SER A 43 10.50 31.26 -3.14
N VAL A 44 10.07 30.04 -3.53
CA VAL A 44 8.71 29.53 -3.26
C VAL A 44 8.45 29.48 -1.76
N PHE A 45 9.44 29.10 -0.97
CA PHE A 45 9.32 29.00 0.48
C PHE A 45 9.29 30.37 1.18
N LYS A 46 9.48 31.47 0.44
CA LYS A 46 9.35 32.85 0.94
C LYS A 46 7.98 33.46 0.66
N LEU A 47 7.10 32.74 -0.02
CA LEU A 47 5.75 33.19 -0.34
C LEU A 47 4.84 32.99 0.87
N GLU A 48 4.96 33.85 1.88
CA GLU A 48 4.26 33.70 3.16
C GLU A 48 2.74 33.63 3.04
N GLN A 49 2.14 34.09 1.94
CA GLN A 49 0.69 34.04 1.69
C GLN A 49 0.25 32.81 0.87
N LEU A 50 1.16 31.89 0.57
CA LEU A 50 0.88 30.72 -0.26
C LEU A 50 -0.09 29.77 0.44
N ARG A 51 -1.22 29.52 -0.23
CA ARG A 51 -2.29 28.60 0.17
C ARG A 51 -2.24 27.28 -0.60
N ALA A 52 -1.89 27.33 -1.89
CA ALA A 52 -1.80 26.11 -2.70
C ALA A 52 -0.49 26.08 -3.51
N LEU A 53 0.23 24.98 -3.38
CA LEU A 53 1.35 24.62 -4.23
C LEU A 53 1.09 23.26 -4.88
N MET A 54 0.73 23.28 -6.16
CA MET A 54 0.46 22.09 -6.96
C MET A 54 1.47 22.00 -8.10
N LEU A 55 2.36 21.01 -8.02
CA LEU A 55 3.44 20.77 -8.98
C LEU A 55 3.41 19.33 -9.54
N SER A 56 2.29 18.63 -9.39
CA SER A 56 2.17 17.22 -9.72
C SER A 56 2.37 16.91 -11.20
N SER A 57 2.76 15.67 -11.52
CA SER A 57 2.84 15.18 -12.90
C SER A 57 3.71 16.06 -13.82
N ASN A 58 4.94 16.35 -13.37
CA ASN A 58 5.97 16.98 -14.19
C ASN A 58 7.11 16.02 -14.56
N ASP A 59 7.14 14.82 -13.96
CA ASP A 59 8.06 13.69 -14.11
C ASP A 59 9.54 13.96 -13.80
N LYS A 60 10.02 15.21 -13.94
CA LYS A 60 11.43 15.58 -13.87
C LYS A 60 11.75 16.66 -12.84
N LEU A 61 10.78 17.04 -12.00
CA LEU A 61 11.09 17.80 -10.79
C LEU A 61 11.79 16.86 -9.79
N THR A 62 12.86 17.34 -9.18
CA THR A 62 13.80 16.56 -8.37
C THR A 62 14.27 17.37 -7.16
N GLY A 63 15.17 16.79 -6.37
CA GLY A 63 15.69 17.40 -5.15
C GLY A 63 14.89 16.98 -3.93
N ASN A 64 15.22 17.58 -2.78
CA ASN A 64 14.57 17.26 -1.53
C ASN A 64 13.43 18.23 -1.23
N ILE A 65 12.40 17.75 -0.53
CA ILE A 65 11.38 18.63 0.06
C ILE A 65 12.03 19.35 1.24
N SER A 66 12.34 20.63 1.06
CA SER A 66 13.01 21.44 2.07
C SER A 66 12.13 21.61 3.31
N SER A 67 12.71 21.50 4.51
CA SER A 67 12.02 21.84 5.76
C SER A 67 11.72 23.35 5.89
N VAL A 68 12.16 24.19 4.97
CA VAL A 68 11.73 25.61 4.94
C VAL A 68 10.26 25.71 4.51
N ILE A 69 9.69 24.67 3.87
CA ILE A 69 8.26 24.62 3.57
C ILE A 69 7.38 24.79 4.82
N CYS A 70 7.92 24.47 6.00
CA CYS A 70 7.26 24.65 7.30
C CYS A 70 6.97 26.12 7.65
N GLU A 71 7.60 27.08 6.96
CA GLU A 71 7.39 28.52 7.17
C GLU A 71 6.11 29.03 6.48
N LEU A 72 5.53 28.24 5.56
CA LEU A 72 4.34 28.59 4.79
C LEU A 72 3.04 28.36 5.59
N LYS A 73 2.83 29.15 6.65
CA LYS A 73 1.76 28.93 7.65
C LYS A 73 0.33 28.90 7.11
N PHE A 74 0.08 29.44 5.92
CA PHE A 74 -1.25 29.46 5.29
C PHE A 74 -1.45 28.36 4.26
N LEU A 75 -0.51 27.42 4.13
CA LEU A 75 -0.57 26.36 3.14
C LEU A 75 -1.71 25.38 3.46
N GLU A 76 -2.66 25.30 2.55
CA GLU A 76 -3.85 24.44 2.60
C GLU A 76 -3.69 23.21 1.71
N ILE A 77 -3.01 23.36 0.57
CA ILE A 77 -2.80 22.30 -0.42
C ILE A 77 -1.32 22.21 -0.77
N LEU A 78 -0.74 21.04 -0.53
CA LEU A 78 0.57 20.66 -1.03
C LEU A 78 0.47 19.40 -1.87
N ASP A 79 0.57 19.55 -3.19
CA ASP A 79 0.63 18.44 -4.14
C ASP A 79 1.93 18.46 -4.92
N LEU A 80 2.83 17.54 -4.56
CA LEU A 80 4.11 17.31 -5.22
C LEU A 80 4.18 15.93 -5.88
N SER A 81 3.02 15.28 -6.05
CA SER A 81 2.94 13.90 -6.51
C SER A 81 3.47 13.68 -7.92
N ASN A 82 3.78 12.43 -8.27
CA ASN A 82 4.19 12.02 -9.62
C ASN A 82 5.36 12.86 -10.17
N ASN A 83 6.49 12.79 -9.45
CA ASN A 83 7.73 13.51 -9.74
C ASN A 83 8.94 12.67 -9.29
N GLY A 84 10.14 13.25 -9.34
CA GLY A 84 11.39 12.63 -8.91
C GLY A 84 11.92 13.15 -7.57
N PHE A 85 11.07 13.68 -6.66
CA PHE A 85 11.53 14.18 -5.36
C PHE A 85 12.11 13.05 -4.50
N SER A 86 13.17 13.35 -3.77
CA SER A 86 13.93 12.39 -2.95
C SER A 86 14.16 12.91 -1.53
N GLY A 87 14.83 12.12 -0.70
CA GLY A 87 15.11 12.49 0.69
C GLY A 87 13.97 12.15 1.63
N PHE A 88 13.92 12.82 2.77
CA PHE A 88 12.94 12.58 3.84
C PHE A 88 11.73 13.50 3.69
N ILE A 89 10.56 13.02 4.13
CA ILE A 89 9.40 13.88 4.38
C ILE A 89 9.70 14.75 5.62
N PRO A 90 9.66 16.10 5.51
CA PRO A 90 9.86 16.97 6.67
C PRO A 90 8.84 16.67 7.78
N GLN A 91 9.32 16.41 8.99
CA GLN A 91 8.47 16.03 10.12
C GLN A 91 7.44 17.11 10.49
N CYS A 92 7.75 18.37 10.22
CA CYS A 92 6.83 19.48 10.45
C CYS A 92 5.53 19.38 9.64
N LEU A 93 5.48 18.61 8.55
CA LEU A 93 4.28 18.48 7.72
C LEU A 93 3.13 17.83 8.50
N GLY A 94 3.44 16.99 9.50
CA GLY A 94 2.43 16.51 10.46
C GLY A 94 2.02 17.57 11.49
N ASN A 95 2.88 18.57 11.74
CA ASN A 95 2.67 19.61 12.73
C ASN A 95 1.99 20.89 12.19
N PHE A 96 1.59 20.91 10.91
CA PHE A 96 0.72 21.92 10.34
C PHE A 96 -0.71 21.70 10.86
N SER A 97 -0.97 22.08 12.12
CA SER A 97 -2.22 21.77 12.82
C SER A 97 -3.46 22.41 12.19
N ASP A 98 -3.37 23.65 11.74
CA ASP A 98 -4.54 24.53 11.54
C ASP A 98 -4.85 24.89 10.08
N GLY A 99 -3.94 24.61 9.14
CA GLY A 99 -4.10 25.04 7.74
C GLY A 99 -4.14 23.92 6.70
N LEU A 100 -3.31 22.88 6.85
CA LEU A 100 -3.07 21.92 5.77
C LEU A 100 -4.20 20.91 5.64
N LEU A 101 -4.91 20.95 4.50
CA LEU A 101 -6.06 20.09 4.20
C LEU A 101 -5.66 18.92 3.31
N VAL A 102 -4.76 19.16 2.34
CA VAL A 102 -4.33 18.18 1.34
C VAL A 102 -2.81 18.08 1.36
N LEU A 103 -2.31 16.87 1.63
CA LEU A 103 -0.90 16.51 1.55
C LEU A 103 -0.72 15.31 0.62
N HIS A 104 -0.32 15.58 -0.62
CA HIS A 104 -0.13 14.57 -1.66
C HIS A 104 1.33 14.55 -2.13
N LEU A 105 2.07 13.52 -1.72
CA LEU A 105 3.49 13.29 -2.09
C LEU A 105 3.69 11.94 -2.78
N GLY A 106 2.62 11.35 -3.31
CA GLY A 106 2.63 10.03 -3.94
C GLY A 106 3.51 9.97 -5.20
N ALA A 107 3.91 8.78 -5.62
CA ALA A 107 4.72 8.51 -6.81
C ALA A 107 5.99 9.39 -6.88
N ASN A 108 6.88 9.22 -5.89
CA ASN A 108 8.16 9.91 -5.79
C ASN A 108 9.26 8.94 -5.29
N ASN A 109 10.48 9.45 -5.05
CA ASN A 109 11.62 8.70 -4.51
C ASN A 109 11.88 9.01 -3.02
N LEU A 110 10.84 9.36 -2.26
CA LEU A 110 10.97 9.71 -0.84
C LEU A 110 11.26 8.46 -0.01
N HIS A 111 12.11 8.60 1.00
CA HIS A 111 12.50 7.50 1.88
C HIS A 111 12.55 7.93 3.34
N GLY A 112 12.83 6.98 4.24
CA GLY A 112 12.76 7.21 5.67
C GLY A 112 11.36 6.94 6.20
N ASN A 113 10.95 7.67 7.23
CA ASN A 113 9.72 7.36 7.95
C ASN A 113 8.64 8.42 7.67
N ILE A 114 7.37 8.02 7.81
CA ILE A 114 6.22 8.93 7.87
C ILE A 114 6.41 9.91 9.04
N PRO A 115 5.99 11.19 8.93
CA PRO A 115 6.01 12.14 10.05
C PRO A 115 5.47 11.54 11.35
N SER A 116 6.29 11.46 12.40
CA SER A 116 5.95 10.68 13.60
C SER A 116 4.86 11.34 14.47
N ILE A 117 4.70 12.66 14.34
CA ILE A 117 3.77 13.46 15.14
C ILE A 117 2.86 14.23 14.19
N TYR A 118 1.56 13.99 14.32
CA TYR A 118 0.51 14.88 13.84
C TYR A 118 -0.04 15.65 15.03
N SER A 119 -0.07 16.99 14.93
CA SER A 119 -0.56 17.85 16.01
C SER A 119 -2.00 17.53 16.41
N GLU A 120 -2.38 17.87 17.65
CA GLU A 120 -3.79 17.91 18.03
C GLU A 120 -4.55 18.90 17.13
N GLU A 121 -5.84 18.62 16.88
CA GLU A 121 -6.71 19.43 16.01
C GLU A 121 -6.24 19.54 14.55
N ASN A 122 -5.48 18.55 14.06
CA ASN A 122 -4.99 18.55 12.69
C ASN A 122 -6.13 18.57 11.65
N SER A 123 -6.06 19.52 10.71
CA SER A 123 -7.10 19.77 9.70
C SER A 123 -7.01 18.88 8.44
N LEU A 124 -6.04 17.96 8.36
CA LEU A 124 -5.85 17.08 7.21
C LEU A 124 -7.11 16.27 6.89
N ARG A 125 -7.47 16.31 5.60
CA ARG A 125 -8.56 15.51 5.01
C ARG A 125 -8.02 14.48 4.02
N TYR A 126 -6.96 14.82 3.30
CA TYR A 126 -6.33 13.97 2.29
C TYR A 126 -4.84 13.77 2.55
N LEU A 127 -4.43 12.54 2.83
CA LEU A 127 -3.04 12.15 3.05
C LEU A 127 -2.64 11.01 2.11
N ASN A 128 -1.81 11.32 1.11
CA ASN A 128 -1.37 10.34 0.12
C ASN A 128 0.15 10.35 -0.05
N PHE A 129 0.78 9.23 0.33
CA PHE A 129 2.21 8.95 0.19
C PHE A 129 2.48 7.68 -0.64
N ASN A 130 1.51 7.24 -1.45
CA ASN A 130 1.61 6.04 -2.27
C ASN A 130 2.90 6.03 -3.11
N GLY A 131 3.49 4.87 -3.39
CA GLY A 131 4.52 4.77 -4.43
C GLY A 131 5.80 5.52 -4.08
N ASN A 132 6.33 5.25 -2.89
CA ASN A 132 7.59 5.80 -2.39
C ASN A 132 8.45 4.67 -1.77
N GLN A 133 9.52 5.02 -1.06
CA GLN A 133 10.43 4.10 -0.35
C GLN A 133 10.34 4.29 1.17
N LEU A 134 9.15 4.65 1.68
CA LEU A 134 8.91 4.88 3.09
C LEU A 134 8.94 3.56 3.87
N LYS A 135 9.47 3.59 5.09
CA LYS A 135 9.65 2.42 5.96
C LYS A 135 9.26 2.75 7.41
N GLY A 136 9.34 1.74 8.26
CA GLY A 136 8.97 1.84 9.67
C GLY A 136 7.48 1.58 9.86
N VAL A 137 6.92 2.21 10.90
CA VAL A 137 5.54 2.00 11.35
C VAL A 137 4.64 3.18 10.97
N ILE A 138 3.33 2.94 10.94
CA ILE A 138 2.33 4.00 10.73
C ILE A 138 2.12 4.71 12.08
N PRO A 139 2.37 6.02 12.17
CA PRO A 139 2.38 6.73 13.44
C PRO A 139 0.97 6.83 14.05
N PRO A 140 0.75 6.40 15.30
CA PRO A 140 -0.56 6.47 15.96
C PRO A 140 -1.13 7.88 16.09
N SER A 141 -0.29 8.91 16.05
CA SER A 141 -0.69 10.32 16.11
C SER A 141 -1.59 10.75 14.94
N ILE A 142 -1.68 9.97 13.86
CA ILE A 142 -2.68 10.17 12.79
C ILE A 142 -4.11 10.21 13.35
N ILE A 143 -4.38 9.59 14.51
CA ILE A 143 -5.67 9.70 15.21
C ILE A 143 -6.11 11.14 15.51
N ASN A 144 -5.15 12.08 15.58
CA ASN A 144 -5.42 13.50 15.79
C ASN A 144 -6.01 14.20 14.56
N CYS A 145 -5.94 13.58 13.37
CA CYS A 145 -6.53 14.08 12.13
C CYS A 145 -8.01 13.65 12.06
N VAL A 146 -8.86 14.22 12.93
CA VAL A 146 -10.26 13.77 13.10
C VAL A 146 -11.13 13.95 11.85
N ASN A 147 -10.71 14.82 10.93
CA ASN A 147 -11.37 15.06 9.65
C ASN A 147 -10.76 14.27 8.49
N LEU A 148 -9.84 13.32 8.77
CA LEU A 148 -9.18 12.55 7.72
C LEU A 148 -10.19 11.65 6.99
N GLU A 149 -10.33 11.90 5.70
CA GLU A 149 -11.22 11.17 4.79
C GLU A 149 -10.45 10.14 3.97
N PHE A 150 -9.21 10.47 3.59
CA PHE A 150 -8.43 9.71 2.64
C PHE A 150 -7.02 9.43 3.16
N LEU A 151 -6.66 8.15 3.24
CA LEU A 151 -5.32 7.68 3.57
C LEU A 151 -4.82 6.66 2.55
N ASP A 152 -3.79 7.03 1.79
CA ASP A 152 -3.08 6.11 0.90
C ASP A 152 -1.57 6.09 1.23
N LEU A 153 -1.11 4.94 1.73
CA LEU A 153 0.29 4.65 2.03
C LEU A 153 0.79 3.43 1.25
N GLY A 154 0.07 3.04 0.18
CA GLY A 154 0.38 1.86 -0.60
C GLY A 154 1.73 1.95 -1.33
N ASN A 155 2.22 0.82 -1.83
CA ASN A 155 3.44 0.73 -2.63
C ASN A 155 4.66 1.38 -1.93
N ASN A 156 4.95 0.92 -0.71
CA ASN A 156 6.04 1.40 0.12
C ASN A 156 6.78 0.20 0.77
N MET A 157 7.61 0.45 1.78
CA MET A 157 8.35 -0.56 2.56
C MET A 157 7.96 -0.55 4.05
N ILE A 158 6.72 -0.18 4.37
CA ILE A 158 6.19 -0.10 5.74
C ILE A 158 6.13 -1.51 6.33
N ASP A 159 6.70 -1.68 7.52
CA ASP A 159 6.83 -2.95 8.23
C ASP A 159 6.18 -2.79 9.60
N ASP A 160 4.93 -3.20 9.69
CA ASP A 160 4.04 -2.94 10.83
C ASP A 160 2.94 -4.00 10.93
N THR A 161 2.20 -4.00 12.04
CA THR A 161 0.88 -4.63 12.11
C THR A 161 -0.20 -3.72 11.51
N PHE A 162 -1.39 -4.25 11.27
CA PHE A 162 -2.52 -3.41 10.84
C PHE A 162 -2.79 -2.31 11.90
N PRO A 163 -2.78 -1.01 11.50
CA PRO A 163 -2.94 0.12 12.42
C PRO A 163 -4.39 0.25 12.89
N SER A 164 -4.78 -0.54 13.90
CA SER A 164 -6.17 -0.57 14.37
C SER A 164 -6.67 0.77 14.92
N PHE A 165 -5.79 1.69 15.31
CA PHE A 165 -6.20 3.04 15.72
C PHE A 165 -6.91 3.83 14.61
N LEU A 166 -6.76 3.47 13.33
CA LEU A 166 -7.52 4.09 12.24
C LEU A 166 -9.02 3.87 12.38
N GLU A 167 -9.44 2.83 13.10
CA GLU A 167 -10.85 2.46 13.27
C GLU A 167 -11.66 3.51 14.03
N THR A 168 -10.99 4.42 14.76
CA THR A 168 -11.62 5.49 15.54
C THR A 168 -11.82 6.78 14.74
N LEU A 169 -11.28 6.88 13.51
CA LEU A 169 -11.39 8.08 12.70
C LEU A 169 -12.81 8.18 12.09
N PRO A 170 -13.59 9.23 12.42
CA PRO A 170 -15.02 9.28 12.11
C PRO A 170 -15.33 9.63 10.66
N GLN A 171 -14.39 10.26 9.94
CA GLN A 171 -14.58 10.68 8.55
C GLN A 171 -13.90 9.76 7.53
N LEU A 172 -13.23 8.69 7.96
CA LEU A 172 -12.36 7.91 7.08
C LEU A 172 -13.16 7.09 6.07
N GLU A 173 -12.94 7.37 4.78
CA GLU A 173 -13.64 6.79 3.63
C GLU A 173 -12.72 5.87 2.81
N VAL A 174 -11.44 6.22 2.71
CA VAL A 174 -10.45 5.48 1.91
C VAL A 174 -9.25 5.09 2.74
N VAL A 175 -8.93 3.80 2.74
CA VAL A 175 -7.69 3.26 3.31
C VAL A 175 -7.04 2.33 2.30
N VAL A 176 -5.88 2.74 1.79
CA VAL A 176 -5.04 1.96 0.87
C VAL A 176 -3.66 1.76 1.51
N LEU A 177 -3.37 0.52 1.91
CA LEU A 177 -2.09 0.11 2.51
C LEU A 177 -1.39 -1.00 1.72
N ARG A 178 -1.83 -1.21 0.47
CA ARG A 178 -1.36 -2.28 -0.41
C ARG A 178 0.14 -2.28 -0.65
N SER A 179 0.73 -3.42 -1.02
CA SER A 179 2.13 -3.51 -1.43
C SER A 179 3.09 -2.92 -0.39
N ASN A 180 3.00 -3.45 0.83
CA ASN A 180 3.86 -3.13 1.96
C ASN A 180 4.33 -4.44 2.62
N LYS A 181 4.86 -4.36 3.86
CA LYS A 181 5.25 -5.53 4.67
C LYS A 181 4.34 -5.72 5.88
N LEU A 182 3.08 -5.28 5.79
CA LEU A 182 2.15 -5.43 6.91
C LEU A 182 1.97 -6.90 7.27
N HIS A 183 1.96 -7.20 8.56
CA HIS A 183 1.95 -8.58 9.05
C HIS A 183 1.07 -8.78 10.29
N GLY A 184 0.85 -10.03 10.68
CA GLY A 184 0.01 -10.39 11.81
C GLY A 184 -1.48 -10.42 11.44
N SER A 185 -2.32 -10.66 12.44
CA SER A 185 -3.77 -10.79 12.23
C SER A 185 -4.49 -9.47 12.43
N LEU A 186 -5.51 -9.23 11.62
CA LEU A 186 -6.47 -8.16 11.90
C LEU A 186 -7.25 -8.54 13.15
N LYS A 187 -7.14 -7.71 14.18
CA LYS A 187 -8.00 -7.81 15.36
C LYS A 187 -9.35 -7.20 14.99
N GLY A 188 -10.44 -7.76 15.50
CA GLY A 188 -11.76 -7.14 15.34
C GLY A 188 -11.80 -5.75 15.98
N PRO A 189 -12.85 -4.97 15.71
CA PRO A 189 -13.01 -3.63 16.21
C PRO A 189 -13.04 -3.59 17.73
N THR A 190 -12.40 -2.58 18.31
CA THR A 190 -12.41 -2.32 19.76
C THR A 190 -13.41 -1.24 20.17
N VAL A 191 -13.95 -0.51 19.19
CA VAL A 191 -14.94 0.57 19.37
C VAL A 191 -16.20 0.34 18.55
N LYS A 192 -17.30 0.97 18.97
CA LYS A 192 -18.55 0.97 18.18
C LYS A 192 -18.36 1.82 16.92
N ASP A 193 -19.08 1.45 15.86
CA ASP A 193 -19.14 2.20 14.59
C ASP A 193 -17.78 2.38 13.90
N SER A 194 -16.84 1.46 14.15
CA SER A 194 -15.52 1.41 13.53
C SER A 194 -15.62 1.43 12.01
N PHE A 195 -14.90 2.33 11.33
CA PHE A 195 -14.88 2.41 9.86
C PHE A 195 -16.28 2.54 9.23
N SER A 196 -17.22 3.22 9.89
CA SER A 196 -18.61 3.33 9.41
C SER A 196 -18.78 4.02 8.05
N LYS A 197 -17.86 4.93 7.68
CA LYS A 197 -17.86 5.64 6.39
C LYS A 197 -16.97 5.02 5.30
N LEU A 198 -16.26 3.94 5.63
CA LEU A 198 -15.28 3.34 4.74
C LEU A 198 -15.94 2.80 3.46
N GLN A 199 -15.33 3.08 2.32
CA GLN A 199 -15.78 2.70 0.98
C GLN A 199 -14.69 1.98 0.19
N ILE A 200 -13.42 2.35 0.40
CA ILE A 200 -12.29 1.68 -0.23
C ILE A 200 -11.39 1.13 0.87
N PHE A 201 -11.23 -0.18 0.87
CA PHE A 201 -10.33 -0.88 1.79
C PHE A 201 -9.42 -1.82 1.01
N ASP A 202 -8.17 -1.39 0.81
CA ASP A 202 -7.18 -2.14 0.05
C ASP A 202 -5.96 -2.43 0.94
N LEU A 203 -5.82 -3.70 1.33
CA LEU A 203 -4.68 -4.22 2.09
C LEU A 203 -3.87 -5.24 1.27
N SER A 204 -4.08 -5.27 -0.05
CA SER A 204 -3.52 -6.29 -0.93
C SER A 204 -1.99 -6.34 -0.89
N ASN A 205 -1.41 -7.48 -1.26
CA ASN A 205 0.04 -7.64 -1.40
C ASN A 205 0.81 -7.27 -0.12
N ASN A 206 0.52 -7.99 0.96
CA ASN A 206 1.16 -7.85 2.27
C ASN A 206 1.45 -9.25 2.86
N SER A 207 1.77 -9.34 4.15
CA SER A 207 1.97 -10.58 4.91
C SER A 207 0.97 -10.75 6.05
N LEU A 208 -0.23 -10.17 5.92
CA LEU A 208 -1.30 -10.27 6.91
C LEU A 208 -1.80 -11.72 6.98
N SER A 209 -2.10 -12.19 8.18
CA SER A 209 -2.45 -13.59 8.45
C SER A 209 -3.67 -13.73 9.35
N GLY A 210 -4.03 -14.96 9.73
CA GLY A 210 -5.23 -15.22 10.53
C GLY A 210 -6.51 -15.21 9.68
N PRO A 211 -7.70 -15.24 10.30
CA PRO A 211 -8.96 -15.20 9.59
C PRO A 211 -9.29 -13.81 9.03
N LEU A 212 -10.15 -13.76 8.02
CA LEU A 212 -10.73 -12.49 7.54
C LEU A 212 -11.47 -11.76 8.68
N PRO A 213 -11.43 -10.42 8.73
CA PRO A 213 -11.94 -9.62 9.84
C PRO A 213 -13.48 -9.52 9.84
N THR A 214 -14.13 -10.61 10.27
CA THR A 214 -15.60 -10.77 10.26
C THR A 214 -16.34 -9.60 10.90
N GLU A 215 -15.80 -9.07 12.00
CA GLU A 215 -16.42 -7.99 12.75
C GLU A 215 -16.24 -6.61 12.12
N TYR A 216 -15.19 -6.36 11.33
CA TYR A 216 -15.10 -5.11 10.57
C TYR A 216 -16.15 -5.06 9.47
N PHE A 217 -16.41 -6.18 8.78
CA PHE A 217 -17.48 -6.25 7.78
C PHE A 217 -18.87 -5.96 8.37
N ASN A 218 -19.09 -6.20 9.67
CA ASN A 218 -20.33 -5.82 10.34
C ASN A 218 -20.47 -4.31 10.59
N ASN A 219 -19.38 -3.54 10.46
CA ASN A 219 -19.34 -2.11 10.77
C ASN A 219 -19.12 -1.20 9.56
N PHE A 220 -18.80 -1.72 8.37
CA PHE A 220 -18.66 -0.95 7.12
C PHE A 220 -20.01 -0.45 6.58
N LYS A 221 -20.69 0.42 7.33
CA LYS A 221 -22.07 0.84 7.05
C LYS A 221 -22.23 1.48 5.67
N ALA A 222 -21.29 2.32 5.25
CA ALA A 222 -21.30 2.93 3.92
C ALA A 222 -21.24 1.92 2.75
N MET A 223 -20.70 0.72 2.97
CA MET A 223 -20.71 -0.36 1.98
C MET A 223 -21.98 -1.23 2.04
N MET A 224 -22.89 -1.03 3.01
CA MET A 224 -24.09 -1.86 3.20
C MET A 224 -25.36 -1.31 2.55
N SER A 225 -25.49 0.02 2.42
CA SER A 225 -26.67 0.67 1.84
C SER A 225 -26.39 1.18 0.43
N VAL A 226 -27.29 0.84 -0.50
CA VAL A 226 -27.30 1.32 -1.90
C VAL A 226 -28.17 2.59 -2.05
N ASP A 227 -29.01 2.89 -1.04
CA ASP A 227 -30.20 3.77 -1.15
C ASP A 227 -30.10 5.10 -0.38
N GLU A 228 -29.07 5.32 0.43
CA GLU A 228 -28.87 6.65 1.01
C GLU A 228 -28.20 7.49 -0.07
N ASP A 229 -28.98 8.40 -0.64
CA ASP A 229 -28.56 9.50 -1.51
C ASP A 229 -27.09 9.79 -1.25
N MET A 230 -26.24 9.65 -2.28
CA MET A 230 -24.79 9.85 -2.22
C MET A 230 -24.48 11.34 -1.99
N ASP A 231 -25.22 12.00 -1.10
CA ASP A 231 -25.16 13.42 -0.76
C ASP A 231 -23.83 13.76 -0.08
N TYR A 232 -23.11 12.77 0.46
CA TYR A 232 -21.71 12.93 0.89
C TYR A 232 -20.71 12.91 -0.29
N MET A 233 -21.03 12.28 -1.43
CA MET A 233 -20.28 12.47 -2.70
C MET A 233 -20.55 13.86 -3.28
N ARG A 234 -21.72 14.43 -3.00
CA ARG A 234 -21.98 15.86 -3.18
C ARG A 234 -21.38 16.63 -2.01
N THR A 235 -20.06 16.57 -1.84
CA THR A 235 -19.41 17.60 -1.02
C THR A 235 -19.65 18.96 -1.68
N ASN A 236 -20.64 19.70 -1.18
CA ASN A 236 -20.85 21.12 -1.39
C ASN A 236 -19.74 21.97 -0.72
N ASN A 237 -18.59 21.39 -0.38
CA ASN A 237 -17.46 22.13 0.17
C ASN A 237 -16.70 22.83 -0.96
N LEU A 238 -17.26 23.97 -1.36
CA LEU A 238 -16.68 25.07 -2.16
C LEU A 238 -15.32 25.60 -1.64
N SER A 239 -14.69 24.97 -0.64
CA SER A 239 -13.50 25.50 0.04
C SER A 239 -12.19 25.15 -0.66
N THR A 240 -12.04 23.92 -1.18
CA THR A 240 -10.82 23.50 -1.90
C THR A 240 -11.20 22.91 -3.25
N SER A 241 -10.85 23.60 -4.34
CA SER A 241 -11.01 23.13 -5.74
C SER A 241 -10.17 21.88 -6.08
N TYR A 242 -9.65 21.15 -5.08
CA TYR A 242 -8.77 20.00 -5.27
C TYR A 242 -9.59 18.72 -5.48
N VAL A 243 -9.26 17.98 -6.52
CA VAL A 243 -9.96 16.75 -6.90
C VAL A 243 -9.19 15.56 -6.33
N TYR A 244 -9.83 14.77 -5.46
CA TYR A 244 -9.18 13.56 -4.93
C TYR A 244 -9.04 12.51 -6.03
N SER A 245 -7.92 11.80 -6.05
CA SER A 245 -7.75 10.60 -6.87
C SER A 245 -7.16 9.46 -6.07
N VAL A 246 -7.43 8.24 -6.54
CA VAL A 246 -6.92 6.98 -5.98
C VAL A 246 -6.51 6.05 -7.12
N THR A 247 -5.36 5.39 -6.99
CA THR A 247 -4.94 4.34 -7.93
C THR A 247 -5.22 2.98 -7.33
N LEU A 248 -6.03 2.16 -8.01
CA LEU A 248 -6.45 0.83 -7.56
C LEU A 248 -6.11 -0.23 -8.60
N ALA A 249 -5.85 -1.46 -8.14
CA ALA A 249 -5.75 -2.63 -9.00
C ALA A 249 -7.16 -3.11 -9.39
N TRP A 250 -7.60 -2.78 -10.59
CA TRP A 250 -8.92 -3.11 -11.11
C TRP A 250 -8.79 -4.12 -12.25
N LYS A 251 -9.31 -5.34 -12.06
CA LYS A 251 -9.26 -6.42 -13.07
C LYS A 251 -7.84 -6.68 -13.62
N GLY A 252 -6.83 -6.57 -12.76
CA GLY A 252 -5.42 -6.78 -13.12
C GLY A 252 -4.71 -5.57 -13.76
N LEU A 253 -5.37 -4.40 -13.83
CA LEU A 253 -4.78 -3.15 -14.32
C LEU A 253 -4.73 -2.11 -13.19
N GLU A 254 -3.67 -1.30 -13.15
CA GLU A 254 -3.61 -0.12 -12.29
C GLU A 254 -4.41 1.01 -12.94
N ILE A 255 -5.51 1.42 -12.31
CA ILE A 255 -6.40 2.47 -12.81
C ILE A 255 -6.48 3.59 -11.77
N GLU A 256 -6.31 4.82 -12.23
CA GLU A 256 -6.57 6.01 -11.43
C GLU A 256 -8.04 6.42 -11.54
N PHE A 257 -8.70 6.54 -10.39
CA PHE A 257 -10.07 7.01 -10.27
C PHE A 257 -10.09 8.39 -9.59
N SER A 258 -10.73 9.37 -10.23
CA SER A 258 -10.97 10.70 -9.65
C SER A 258 -12.31 10.78 -8.92
N GLN A 259 -12.41 11.59 -7.87
CA GLN A 259 -13.58 11.78 -7.01
C GLN A 259 -14.94 11.91 -7.75
N PHE A 260 -14.95 12.55 -8.93
CA PHE A 260 -16.18 12.75 -9.72
C PHE A 260 -16.74 11.48 -10.39
N GLN A 261 -16.04 10.34 -10.32
CA GLN A 261 -16.46 9.09 -10.97
C GLN A 261 -16.95 8.01 -9.99
N ILE A 262 -17.02 8.29 -8.69
CA ILE A 262 -16.87 7.21 -7.73
C ILE A 262 -18.13 7.12 -6.88
N ALA A 263 -19.07 6.26 -7.27
CA ALA A 263 -19.78 5.48 -6.27
C ALA A 263 -19.02 4.16 -6.03
N LEU A 264 -17.68 4.19 -6.03
CA LEU A 264 -16.87 2.97 -5.89
C LEU A 264 -16.86 2.53 -4.45
N THR A 265 -17.21 1.27 -4.26
CA THR A 265 -16.90 0.55 -3.04
C THR A 265 -16.08 -0.68 -3.39
N THR A 266 -14.89 -0.76 -2.81
CA THR A 266 -13.87 -1.75 -3.17
C THR A 266 -13.30 -2.38 -1.92
N LEU A 267 -13.21 -3.71 -1.94
CA LEU A 267 -12.52 -4.49 -0.92
C LEU A 267 -11.48 -5.38 -1.59
N ASP A 268 -10.20 -5.05 -1.39
CA ASP A 268 -9.08 -5.86 -1.87
C ASP A 268 -8.22 -6.34 -0.70
N LEU A 269 -8.24 -7.66 -0.47
CA LEU A 269 -7.45 -8.35 0.55
C LEU A 269 -6.53 -9.41 -0.08
N SER A 270 -6.30 -9.31 -1.39
CA SER A 270 -5.55 -10.30 -2.16
C SER A 270 -4.07 -10.35 -1.78
N CYS A 271 -3.37 -11.40 -2.22
CA CYS A 271 -1.92 -11.54 -2.04
C CYS A 271 -1.48 -11.36 -0.58
N ASN A 272 -2.12 -12.11 0.32
CA ASN A 272 -1.84 -12.13 1.75
C ASN A 272 -1.78 -13.59 2.25
N LYS A 273 -1.79 -13.79 3.56
CA LYS A 273 -1.76 -15.11 4.21
C LYS A 273 -3.05 -15.37 5.01
N PHE A 274 -4.17 -14.80 4.58
CA PHE A 274 -5.46 -15.02 5.25
C PHE A 274 -5.87 -16.49 5.18
N THR A 275 -6.46 -16.98 6.26
CA THR A 275 -6.86 -18.38 6.45
C THR A 275 -8.32 -18.47 6.91
N GLY A 276 -8.83 -19.68 7.13
CA GLY A 276 -10.19 -19.86 7.59
C GLY A 276 -11.22 -19.68 6.46
N LYS A 277 -12.49 -19.60 6.83
CA LYS A 277 -13.60 -19.49 5.87
C LYS A 277 -13.87 -18.04 5.47
N ILE A 278 -14.42 -17.84 4.28
CA ILE A 278 -15.08 -16.58 3.92
C ILE A 278 -16.27 -16.37 4.88
N PRO A 279 -16.36 -15.23 5.60
CA PRO A 279 -17.43 -15.00 6.57
C PRO A 279 -18.74 -14.56 5.92
N GLU A 280 -19.87 -14.97 6.52
CA GLU A 280 -21.21 -14.61 6.02
C GLU A 280 -21.46 -13.10 6.05
N SER A 281 -20.84 -12.38 7.00
CA SER A 281 -20.95 -10.92 7.15
C SER A 281 -20.49 -10.16 5.91
N LEU A 282 -19.62 -10.75 5.09
CA LEU A 282 -19.19 -10.15 3.83
C LEU A 282 -20.36 -9.94 2.86
N GLY A 283 -21.35 -10.83 2.89
CA GLY A 283 -22.59 -10.71 2.10
C GLY A 283 -23.52 -9.57 2.51
N LYS A 284 -23.18 -8.80 3.56
CA LYS A 284 -23.93 -7.60 3.97
C LYS A 284 -23.52 -6.35 3.17
N LEU A 285 -22.34 -6.37 2.54
CA LEU A 285 -21.74 -5.20 1.88
C LEU A 285 -22.30 -4.98 0.47
N LYS A 286 -23.62 -4.80 0.36
CA LYS A 286 -24.37 -4.82 -0.91
C LYS A 286 -23.91 -3.79 -1.95
N SER A 287 -23.27 -2.71 -1.51
CA SER A 287 -22.79 -1.66 -2.40
C SER A 287 -21.52 -2.05 -3.13
N LEU A 288 -20.77 -3.07 -2.67
CA LEU A 288 -19.49 -3.51 -3.24
C LEU A 288 -19.56 -3.66 -4.76
N ILE A 289 -18.63 -3.01 -5.44
CA ILE A 289 -18.43 -3.12 -6.89
C ILE A 289 -17.25 -4.05 -7.19
N GLN A 290 -16.19 -4.00 -6.38
CA GLN A 290 -15.06 -4.92 -6.50
C GLN A 290 -14.79 -5.66 -5.19
N LEU A 291 -14.63 -6.98 -5.30
CA LEU A 291 -14.19 -7.87 -4.23
C LEU A 291 -13.04 -8.75 -4.75
N ASN A 292 -11.87 -8.59 -4.15
CA ASN A 292 -10.69 -9.39 -4.48
C ASN A 292 -10.13 -10.07 -3.22
N LEU A 293 -10.20 -11.40 -3.18
CA LEU A 293 -9.67 -12.24 -2.10
C LEU A 293 -8.61 -13.23 -2.62
N SER A 294 -8.12 -13.04 -3.84
CA SER A 294 -7.20 -13.96 -4.50
C SER A 294 -5.88 -14.13 -3.76
N HIS A 295 -5.15 -15.20 -4.06
CA HIS A 295 -3.81 -15.45 -3.52
C HIS A 295 -3.75 -15.36 -1.99
N ASN A 296 -4.59 -16.17 -1.34
CA ASN A 296 -4.63 -16.35 0.11
C ASN A 296 -4.67 -17.86 0.43
N SER A 297 -4.95 -18.22 1.68
CA SER A 297 -5.11 -19.60 2.15
C SER A 297 -6.51 -19.84 2.70
N LEU A 298 -7.52 -19.23 2.07
CA LEU A 298 -8.93 -19.39 2.47
C LEU A 298 -9.43 -20.80 2.16
N ILE A 299 -10.22 -21.36 3.07
CA ILE A 299 -10.71 -22.74 3.04
C ILE A 299 -12.24 -22.80 3.06
N CYS A 300 -12.78 -24.02 3.09
CA CYS A 300 -14.21 -24.33 3.08
C CYS A 300 -14.87 -23.93 1.76
N TYR A 301 -16.09 -23.40 1.78
CA TYR A 301 -16.88 -23.13 0.58
C TYR A 301 -17.18 -21.63 0.43
N ILE A 302 -17.52 -21.23 -0.78
CA ILE A 302 -18.04 -19.89 -1.09
C ILE A 302 -19.39 -19.73 -0.38
N GLN A 303 -19.52 -18.75 0.51
CA GLN A 303 -20.76 -18.54 1.26
C GLN A 303 -21.89 -18.08 0.32
N PRO A 304 -23.08 -18.72 0.34
CA PRO A 304 -24.22 -18.27 -0.46
C PRO A 304 -24.64 -16.81 -0.18
N SER A 305 -24.34 -16.28 1.01
CA SER A 305 -24.65 -14.89 1.36
C SER A 305 -23.94 -13.86 0.47
N LEU A 306 -22.80 -14.20 -0.15
CA LEU A 306 -22.14 -13.34 -1.14
C LEU A 306 -23.01 -13.15 -2.40
N GLY A 307 -24.01 -14.00 -2.64
CA GLY A 307 -25.01 -13.78 -3.68
C GLY A 307 -25.89 -12.53 -3.47
N ASN A 308 -25.85 -11.92 -2.28
CA ASN A 308 -26.56 -10.67 -1.98
C ASN A 308 -25.81 -9.40 -2.47
N LEU A 309 -24.58 -9.54 -2.96
CA LEU A 309 -23.75 -8.42 -3.45
C LEU A 309 -24.19 -8.00 -4.86
N THR A 310 -25.38 -7.42 -4.97
CA THR A 310 -26.03 -7.18 -6.28
C THR A 310 -25.34 -6.15 -7.17
N ASN A 311 -24.49 -5.29 -6.61
CA ASN A 311 -23.74 -4.27 -7.36
C ASN A 311 -22.34 -4.74 -7.78
N LEU A 312 -21.97 -5.99 -7.47
CA LEU A 312 -20.61 -6.49 -7.69
C LEU A 312 -20.33 -6.69 -9.19
N GLU A 313 -19.36 -5.95 -9.71
CA GLU A 313 -18.91 -6.01 -11.10
C GLU A 313 -17.61 -6.80 -11.29
N SER A 314 -16.84 -6.96 -10.22
CA SER A 314 -15.56 -7.67 -10.24
C SER A 314 -15.40 -8.56 -9.01
N LEU A 315 -15.25 -9.86 -9.25
CA LEU A 315 -14.96 -10.87 -8.24
C LEU A 315 -13.69 -11.63 -8.62
N ASP A 316 -12.77 -11.75 -7.66
CA ASP A 316 -11.60 -12.62 -7.81
C ASP A 316 -11.36 -13.43 -6.52
N LEU A 317 -11.45 -14.75 -6.64
CA LEU A 317 -11.22 -15.74 -5.57
C LEU A 317 -10.05 -16.67 -5.91
N THR A 318 -9.27 -16.36 -6.94
CA THR A 318 -8.24 -17.26 -7.47
C THR A 318 -7.19 -17.64 -6.44
N SER A 319 -6.52 -18.77 -6.65
CA SER A 319 -5.37 -19.21 -5.86
C SER A 319 -5.64 -19.22 -4.34
N ASN A 320 -6.68 -19.97 -3.94
CA ASN A 320 -7.02 -20.26 -2.56
C ASN A 320 -7.19 -21.79 -2.36
N LEU A 321 -7.65 -22.21 -1.19
CA LEU A 321 -7.93 -23.61 -0.84
C LEU A 321 -9.44 -23.86 -0.70
N ILE A 322 -10.26 -23.11 -1.45
CA ILE A 322 -11.72 -23.21 -1.40
C ILE A 322 -12.16 -24.51 -2.11
N ALA A 323 -13.19 -25.14 -1.58
CA ALA A 323 -13.75 -26.39 -2.03
C ALA A 323 -15.28 -26.40 -2.00
N GLY A 324 -15.86 -27.41 -2.67
CA GLY A 324 -17.30 -27.61 -2.76
C GLY A 324 -17.93 -26.96 -3.99
N ARG A 325 -19.26 -27.03 -4.05
CA ARG A 325 -20.01 -26.52 -5.19
C ARG A 325 -20.06 -25.00 -5.18
N ILE A 326 -19.74 -24.37 -6.31
CA ILE A 326 -19.97 -22.93 -6.52
C ILE A 326 -21.48 -22.68 -6.40
N PRO A 327 -21.93 -21.82 -5.46
CA PRO A 327 -23.35 -21.49 -5.36
C PRO A 327 -23.83 -20.91 -6.71
N PRO A 328 -25.06 -21.22 -7.16
CA PRO A 328 -25.65 -20.54 -8.32
C PRO A 328 -25.90 -19.04 -7.97
N GLN A 329 -26.79 -18.31 -8.66
CA GLN A 329 -26.97 -16.85 -8.47
C GLN A 329 -25.88 -16.00 -9.15
N LEU A 330 -25.35 -14.99 -8.45
CA LEU A 330 -24.37 -14.03 -8.96
C LEU A 330 -23.09 -14.71 -9.48
N PHE A 331 -22.68 -15.84 -8.90
CA PHE A 331 -21.43 -16.50 -9.31
C PHE A 331 -21.44 -17.07 -10.73
N ASN A 332 -22.62 -17.25 -11.33
CA ASN A 332 -22.73 -17.67 -12.72
C ASN A 332 -22.44 -16.53 -13.72
N THR A 333 -22.39 -15.27 -13.26
CA THR A 333 -22.13 -14.11 -14.15
C THR A 333 -20.64 -13.82 -14.29
N PHE A 334 -19.79 -14.42 -13.46
CA PHE A 334 -18.34 -14.26 -13.52
C PHE A 334 -17.69 -15.37 -14.36
N GLU A 335 -16.54 -15.05 -14.95
CA GLU A 335 -15.79 -15.99 -15.79
C GLU A 335 -15.10 -17.08 -14.95
N ASN A 336 -14.72 -18.18 -15.60
CA ASN A 336 -13.91 -19.25 -14.99
C ASN A 336 -12.64 -18.70 -14.31
N GLY A 337 -12.05 -17.65 -14.91
CA GLY A 337 -10.86 -16.99 -14.38
C GLY A 337 -11.00 -16.51 -12.94
N SER A 338 -12.19 -16.13 -12.47
CA SER A 338 -12.41 -15.68 -11.08
C SER A 338 -12.24 -16.77 -10.02
N TYR A 339 -12.17 -18.05 -10.41
CA TYR A 339 -12.19 -19.20 -9.48
C TYR A 339 -10.96 -20.11 -9.61
N GLU A 340 -10.07 -19.84 -10.57
CA GLU A 340 -8.90 -20.66 -10.89
C GLU A 340 -7.98 -20.89 -9.67
N GLY A 341 -7.26 -22.01 -9.65
CA GLY A 341 -6.34 -22.36 -8.56
C GLY A 341 -7.00 -22.94 -7.31
N ASN A 342 -8.33 -23.02 -7.24
CA ASN A 342 -9.08 -23.69 -6.17
C ASN A 342 -9.44 -25.13 -6.57
N LEU A 343 -8.55 -26.10 -6.29
CA LEU A 343 -8.69 -27.49 -6.77
C LEU A 343 -9.95 -28.22 -6.28
N GLY A 344 -10.51 -27.80 -5.14
CA GLY A 344 -11.70 -28.43 -4.56
C GLY A 344 -13.03 -27.88 -5.09
N LEU A 345 -13.03 -26.82 -5.91
CA LEU A 345 -14.25 -26.22 -6.43
C LEU A 345 -14.84 -27.04 -7.60
N CYS A 346 -16.16 -27.10 -7.65
CA CYS A 346 -16.90 -27.77 -8.73
C CYS A 346 -18.19 -27.03 -9.07
N GLY A 347 -18.74 -27.33 -10.25
CA GLY A 347 -19.96 -26.68 -10.76
C GLY A 347 -19.67 -25.43 -11.59
N PHE A 348 -20.69 -24.96 -12.31
CA PHE A 348 -20.59 -23.80 -13.20
C PHE A 348 -20.10 -22.54 -12.43
N PRO A 349 -19.22 -21.70 -13.01
CA PRO A 349 -18.71 -21.71 -14.39
C PRO A 349 -17.54 -22.68 -14.66
N LEU A 350 -17.07 -23.43 -13.65
CA LEU A 350 -16.04 -24.44 -13.86
C LEU A 350 -16.60 -25.65 -14.64
N GLN A 351 -15.76 -26.27 -15.47
CA GLN A 351 -16.09 -27.52 -16.15
C GLN A 351 -16.05 -28.75 -15.22
N ALA A 352 -15.49 -28.60 -14.02
CA ALA A 352 -15.38 -29.65 -13.01
C ALA A 352 -16.78 -30.08 -12.51
N LYS A 353 -17.08 -31.39 -12.59
CA LYS A 353 -18.36 -31.95 -12.14
C LYS A 353 -18.34 -32.23 -10.64
N CYS A 354 -19.41 -31.84 -9.94
CA CYS A 354 -19.57 -32.18 -8.53
C CYS A 354 -20.01 -33.64 -8.35
N ASN A 355 -19.30 -34.41 -7.53
CA ASN A 355 -19.68 -35.77 -7.18
C ASN A 355 -20.80 -35.77 -6.11
N LYS A 356 -21.78 -36.68 -6.22
CA LYS A 356 -23.01 -36.70 -5.40
C LYS A 356 -22.83 -37.02 -3.90
N GLY A 357 -21.61 -36.95 -3.35
CA GLY A 357 -21.28 -37.33 -1.96
C GLY A 357 -20.82 -36.20 -1.03
N GLU A 358 -20.59 -34.98 -1.53
CA GLU A 358 -19.87 -33.92 -0.78
C GLU A 358 -20.79 -32.87 -0.13
N GLY A 359 -22.07 -33.18 0.07
CA GLY A 359 -23.05 -32.27 0.67
C GLY A 359 -22.98 -32.13 2.20
N LYS A 360 -22.14 -32.92 2.88
CA LYS A 360 -21.86 -32.81 4.33
C LYS A 360 -20.45 -33.31 4.59
N GLN A 361 -19.46 -32.42 4.73
CA GLN A 361 -18.16 -32.81 5.28
C GLN A 361 -17.74 -31.84 6.40
N GLN A 362 -17.53 -32.43 7.57
CA GLN A 362 -16.86 -31.86 8.74
C GLN A 362 -15.41 -31.46 8.40
N PRO A 363 -14.76 -30.60 9.20
CA PRO A 363 -13.34 -30.32 9.04
C PRO A 363 -12.55 -31.65 9.08
N PRO A 364 -11.38 -31.76 8.42
CA PRO A 364 -10.62 -32.99 8.39
C PRO A 364 -10.23 -33.39 9.83
N SER A 365 -10.93 -34.37 10.39
CA SER A 365 -10.58 -35.04 11.64
C SER A 365 -9.62 -36.18 11.30
N ASN A 366 -8.36 -35.83 11.03
CA ASN A 366 -7.19 -36.70 11.20
C ASN A 366 -5.92 -35.89 10.89
N PHE A 367 -5.48 -35.08 11.86
CA PHE A 367 -4.05 -34.81 12.01
C PHE A 367 -3.41 -36.08 12.57
N LYS A 368 -3.19 -37.07 11.69
CA LYS A 368 -2.00 -37.91 11.86
C LYS A 368 -0.84 -37.02 11.42
N LYS A 369 0.12 -36.84 12.32
CA LYS A 369 1.49 -36.48 11.92
C LYS A 369 1.97 -37.58 10.97
N GLU A 370 1.74 -37.38 9.68
CA GLU A 370 2.65 -37.88 8.67
C GLU A 370 3.65 -36.76 8.47
N ASP A 371 4.77 -36.88 9.18
CA ASP A 371 5.98 -36.21 8.77
C ASP A 371 6.22 -36.55 7.29
N SER A 372 6.56 -35.54 6.49
CA SER A 372 7.05 -35.57 5.09
C SER A 372 6.02 -35.56 3.95
N MET A 373 5.47 -34.39 3.62
CA MET A 373 5.20 -34.01 2.20
C MET A 373 4.87 -32.50 1.99
N PHE A 374 5.67 -31.59 2.55
CA PHE A 374 5.80 -30.22 2.02
C PHE A 374 7.16 -29.61 2.43
N GLU A 375 8.22 -30.33 2.08
CA GLU A 375 9.57 -29.81 1.88
C GLU A 375 10.03 -30.08 0.43
N GLU A 376 9.11 -30.06 -0.55
CA GLU A 376 9.49 -30.16 -1.97
C GLU A 376 9.88 -28.79 -2.55
N GLY A 377 10.83 -28.17 -1.86
CA GLY A 377 11.60 -27.03 -2.32
C GLY A 377 13.11 -27.29 -2.33
N PHE A 378 13.60 -28.53 -2.18
CA PHE A 378 14.98 -28.92 -2.54
C PHE A 378 15.19 -30.45 -2.46
N GLY A 379 14.53 -31.24 -3.34
CA GLY A 379 14.63 -32.71 -3.29
C GLY A 379 16.02 -33.27 -3.64
N TRP A 380 16.31 -34.52 -3.25
CA TRP A 380 17.62 -35.17 -3.45
C TRP A 380 17.94 -35.39 -4.93
N LYS A 381 16.92 -35.33 -5.79
CA LYS A 381 17.07 -35.25 -7.25
C LYS A 381 17.72 -33.94 -7.69
N ALA A 382 17.37 -32.80 -7.09
CA ALA A 382 18.03 -31.51 -7.33
C ALA A 382 19.46 -31.48 -6.78
N VAL A 383 19.69 -32.12 -5.62
CA VAL A 383 21.05 -32.33 -5.08
C VAL A 383 21.89 -33.20 -6.03
N ALA A 384 21.35 -34.30 -6.55
CA ALA A 384 22.03 -35.17 -7.51
C ALA A 384 22.30 -34.47 -8.86
N MET A 385 21.33 -33.70 -9.38
CA MET A 385 21.52 -32.89 -10.59
C MET A 385 22.57 -31.79 -10.38
N GLY A 386 22.55 -31.15 -9.20
CA GLY A 386 23.54 -30.16 -8.76
C GLY A 386 24.95 -30.72 -8.61
N TYR A 387 25.10 -31.95 -8.10
CA TYR A 387 26.39 -32.64 -8.05
C TYR A 387 26.92 -32.94 -9.45
N GLY A 388 26.06 -33.33 -10.39
CA GLY A 388 26.45 -33.59 -11.77
C GLY A 388 26.99 -32.35 -12.48
N CYS A 389 26.23 -31.25 -12.50
CA CYS A 389 26.67 -30.03 -13.18
C CYS A 389 27.78 -29.31 -12.42
N GLY A 390 27.69 -29.25 -11.08
CA GLY A 390 28.67 -28.60 -10.21
C GLY A 390 30.04 -29.28 -10.24
N PHE A 391 30.10 -30.60 -10.35
CA PHE A 391 31.37 -31.33 -10.47
C PHE A 391 32.05 -31.05 -11.83
N VAL A 392 31.29 -31.02 -12.93
CA VAL A 392 31.84 -30.72 -14.26
C VAL A 392 32.38 -29.28 -14.34
N PHE A 393 31.62 -28.31 -13.84
CA PHE A 393 32.09 -26.92 -13.76
C PHE A 393 33.26 -26.76 -12.79
N GLY A 394 33.23 -27.43 -11.63
CA GLY A 394 34.30 -27.39 -10.63
C GLY A 394 35.61 -27.97 -11.15
N VAL A 395 35.56 -29.11 -11.86
CA VAL A 395 36.75 -29.71 -12.50
C VAL A 395 37.24 -28.84 -13.67
N SER A 396 36.34 -28.23 -14.45
CA SER A 396 36.71 -27.34 -15.55
C SER A 396 37.38 -26.05 -15.06
N ILE A 397 36.82 -25.42 -14.03
CA ILE A 397 37.41 -24.24 -13.38
C ILE A 397 38.73 -24.61 -12.70
N GLY A 398 38.77 -25.73 -11.97
CA GLY A 398 39.99 -26.24 -11.34
C GLY A 398 41.10 -26.53 -12.35
N TYR A 399 40.77 -27.12 -13.50
CA TYR A 399 41.69 -27.38 -14.61
C TYR A 399 42.23 -26.08 -15.23
N VAL A 400 41.35 -25.08 -15.45
CA VAL A 400 41.75 -23.76 -15.94
C VAL A 400 42.66 -23.05 -14.94
N VAL A 401 42.36 -23.11 -13.65
CA VAL A 401 43.19 -22.51 -12.58
C VAL A 401 44.54 -23.23 -12.43
N PHE A 402 44.58 -24.55 -12.61
CA PHE A 402 45.82 -25.33 -12.53
C PHE A 402 46.73 -25.12 -13.74
N ARG A 403 46.17 -24.91 -14.94
CA ARG A 403 46.93 -24.54 -16.15
C ARG A 403 47.32 -23.07 -16.19
N ALA A 404 46.42 -22.17 -15.81
CA ALA A 404 46.69 -20.74 -15.72
C ALA A 404 47.31 -20.43 -14.35
N ARG A 405 48.58 -20.80 -14.15
CA ARG A 405 49.32 -20.53 -12.91
C ARG A 405 49.24 -19.04 -12.54
N LYS A 406 48.31 -18.72 -11.61
CA LYS A 406 48.04 -17.46 -10.89
C LYS A 406 46.96 -16.52 -11.47
N PRO A 407 45.68 -16.63 -11.05
CA PRO A 407 44.71 -15.56 -11.23
C PRO A 407 44.82 -14.55 -10.08
N ALA A 408 45.46 -13.40 -10.36
CA ALA A 408 45.69 -12.33 -9.39
C ALA A 408 44.42 -11.73 -8.75
N TRP A 409 43.24 -11.94 -9.36
CA TRP A 409 41.96 -11.43 -8.85
C TRP A 409 41.46 -12.18 -7.61
N PHE A 410 41.78 -13.49 -7.48
CA PHE A 410 41.28 -14.32 -6.38
C PHE A 410 42.03 -14.07 -5.07
N LEU A 411 43.36 -13.87 -5.14
CA LEU A 411 44.18 -13.49 -3.98
C LEU A 411 43.73 -12.15 -3.39
N LYS A 412 43.39 -11.18 -4.24
CA LYS A 412 42.91 -9.86 -3.82
C LYS A 412 41.59 -9.93 -3.04
N MET A 413 40.68 -10.81 -3.46
CA MET A 413 39.40 -11.02 -2.79
C MET A 413 39.54 -11.67 -1.40
N VAL A 414 40.46 -12.63 -1.27
CA VAL A 414 40.73 -13.31 0.02
C VAL A 414 41.45 -12.40 1.00
N GLU A 415 42.39 -11.57 0.52
CA GLU A 415 43.13 -10.61 1.33
C GLU A 415 42.21 -9.48 1.85
N ASP A 416 41.28 -9.00 1.03
CA ASP A 416 40.26 -8.01 1.42
C ASP A 416 39.28 -8.58 2.48
N SER A 417 38.89 -9.85 2.36
CA SER A 417 38.06 -10.53 3.37
C SER A 417 38.80 -10.74 4.69
N ALA A 418 40.09 -11.07 4.66
CA ALA A 418 40.91 -11.21 5.86
C ALA A 418 41.08 -9.87 6.59
N HIS A 419 41.25 -8.76 5.86
CA HIS A 419 41.35 -7.42 6.44
C HIS A 419 40.05 -6.93 7.09
N GLN A 420 38.89 -7.26 6.53
CA GLN A 420 37.59 -6.93 7.13
C GLN A 420 37.32 -7.73 8.42
N ASN A 421 37.72 -9.00 8.47
CA ASN A 421 37.58 -9.84 9.66
C ASN A 421 38.50 -9.38 10.81
N ALA A 422 39.74 -8.97 10.51
CA ALA A 422 40.66 -8.41 11.52
C ALA A 422 40.14 -7.09 12.13
N LYS A 423 39.50 -6.21 11.34
CA LYS A 423 38.84 -4.98 11.84
C LYS A 423 37.63 -5.27 12.73
N ARG A 424 36.87 -6.33 12.44
CA ARG A 424 35.73 -6.76 13.28
C ARG A 424 36.16 -7.34 14.63
N LEU A 425 37.26 -8.08 14.67
CA LEU A 425 37.83 -8.63 15.93
C LEU A 425 38.41 -7.54 16.85
N ARG A 426 39.06 -6.50 16.29
CA ARG A 426 39.56 -5.36 17.10
C ARG A 426 38.46 -4.48 17.70
N ARG A 427 37.27 -4.39 17.08
CA ARG A 427 36.12 -3.66 17.64
C ARG A 427 35.38 -4.43 18.74
N LYS A 428 35.49 -5.76 18.79
CA LYS A 428 34.86 -6.59 19.85
C LYS A 428 35.66 -6.64 21.16
N ASN A 429 36.97 -6.35 21.13
CA ASN A 429 37.85 -6.41 22.31
C ASN A 429 38.23 -5.03 22.88
N ALA A 430 37.48 -3.96 22.57
CA ALA A 430 37.69 -2.66 23.21
C ALA A 430 37.08 -2.65 24.64
N PRO A 431 37.85 -2.39 25.71
CA PRO A 431 37.31 -2.34 27.06
C PRO A 431 36.38 -1.13 27.23
N ARG A 432 35.16 -1.36 27.74
CA ARG A 432 34.27 -0.31 28.27
C ARG A 432 34.81 0.13 29.63
N ASN A 433 35.56 1.24 29.68
CA ASN A 433 35.87 1.90 30.95
C ASN A 433 34.65 2.67 31.46
N GLY A 434 33.93 2.07 32.41
CA GLY A 434 33.06 2.78 33.34
C GLY A 434 33.91 3.36 34.47
N GLY A 435 34.09 4.69 34.47
CA GLY A 435 34.73 5.43 35.55
C GLY A 435 33.68 5.98 36.52
N ARG A 436 33.71 5.51 37.77
CA ARG A 436 33.02 6.06 38.94
C ARG A 436 33.78 7.30 39.46
N ARG A 437 33.01 8.35 39.77
CA ARG A 437 33.14 9.42 40.79
C ARG A 437 34.53 9.81 41.32
N TYR A 438 34.79 11.12 41.32
CA TYR A 438 34.77 11.94 42.55
C TYR A 438 33.87 13.16 42.34
#